data_AF-J4KAB8-F1
#
_entry.id   AF-J4KAB8-F1
#
_cell.length_a   1.000
_cell.length_b   1.000
_cell.length_c   1.000
_cell.angle_alpha   90.00
_cell.angle_beta   90.00
_cell.angle_gamma   90.00
#
_symmetry.space_group_name_H-M   'P 1'
#
loop_
_entity.id
_entity.type
_entity.pdbx_description
1 polymer ?
#
loop_
_entity_poly.entity_id
_entity_poly.type
_entity_poly.pdbx_seq_one_letter_code
_entity_poly.pdbx_strand_id
1 'polypeptide(L)'
;MLNPSDDRLDYGNILLPPECYRLDFAVGTTYSLDLDALVGICISLGLLEDTESDIMNDPICLLEAIRRTGDKVALFCEAGQIYLPGKVTPLYTLLEKMVFQVVTKETNGIKYPSFHPKFWLLRYINDEDDVLYRVVVLSRNLTFDRSWDISFYMDGTIDEENDKNIPIADFLKYLNKQLPKSEIANDKAKKIRQFIRELAYVNFETDMKEFYDFEFIPSGVPCSQGGIYSMLDTSLIKKKDDVDEKSFHELLVVSPFISKDIIKQFNDRSRWVENTEYMLITREVSLDKLRVEDCDNFRIFTLKDEIVDGEMSISDGESDYCKHDIHAKIYMLRKNADTEVYLGSLNASHNAVYGNIEFMILLKSKNRYINLEKLKKDIFSGDEDGPNNPFKEVFLSDGEAEEEENSDGIDILIKQINRYKIHAIVIENGDYYDIKAVVENYEKLDANIKLSPILVKSKAVDFSEIMLFEKMAMSFLSEFYVLSISDNCGNTVNRVIKIDTEGIPRERDGKIISSIIGDNEQNFYRYLGLLLGDDYIISAIESDVLSGQNNVAGANSFAENMPVLYEKMLKTAATAPERFVEIEKLIQVLSVDDIVPEAFRNLYDTFRKVVQ
;
A
#
# COMPACT_ATOMS: atom_id res chain seq x y z
N MET A 1 -6.10 -15.48 -18.22
CA MET A 1 -6.09 -15.21 -16.76
C MET A 1 -4.78 -14.58 -16.34
N LEU A 2 -3.66 -14.88 -17.02
CA LEU A 2 -2.37 -14.21 -16.79
C LEU A 2 -1.81 -13.55 -18.06
N ASN A 3 -2.64 -13.23 -19.07
CA ASN A 3 -2.20 -12.56 -20.29
C ASN A 3 -2.13 -11.05 -20.04
N PRO A 4 -0.95 -10.41 -20.00
CA PRO A 4 -0.87 -9.03 -19.51
C PRO A 4 -1.42 -7.99 -20.46
N SER A 5 -1.65 -8.35 -21.73
CA SER A 5 -2.37 -7.50 -22.68
C SER A 5 -3.88 -7.45 -22.39
N ASP A 6 -4.46 -8.52 -21.83
CA ASP A 6 -5.91 -8.67 -21.67
C ASP A 6 -6.35 -8.59 -20.20
N ASP A 7 -5.48 -9.00 -19.26
CA ASP A 7 -5.76 -9.21 -17.84
C ASP A 7 -5.15 -8.09 -16.96
N ARG A 8 -5.12 -6.83 -17.45
CA ARG A 8 -4.57 -5.70 -16.70
C ARG A 8 -5.57 -5.23 -15.64
N LEU A 9 -5.18 -5.32 -14.38
CA LEU A 9 -5.96 -4.81 -13.25
C LEU A 9 -5.37 -3.49 -12.75
N ASP A 10 -6.23 -2.48 -12.59
CA ASP A 10 -5.86 -1.25 -11.92
C ASP A 10 -5.99 -1.39 -10.40
N TYR A 11 -4.98 -0.92 -9.66
CA TYR A 11 -4.92 -1.09 -8.21
C TYR A 11 -6.01 -0.25 -7.51
N GLY A 12 -6.25 0.98 -7.97
CA GLY A 12 -7.35 1.81 -7.44
C GLY A 12 -8.69 1.10 -7.64
N ASN A 13 -8.91 0.53 -8.82
CA ASN A 13 -10.16 -0.13 -9.20
C ASN A 13 -10.43 -1.41 -8.40
N ILE A 14 -9.39 -2.19 -8.06
CA ILE A 14 -9.56 -3.34 -7.17
C ILE A 14 -10.10 -2.90 -5.79
N LEU A 15 -9.72 -1.71 -5.32
CA LEU A 15 -10.15 -1.19 -4.02
C LEU A 15 -11.45 -0.40 -4.10
N LEU A 16 -11.99 -0.10 -5.28
CA LEU A 16 -13.26 0.60 -5.41
C LEU A 16 -14.38 -0.19 -4.73
N PRO A 17 -15.19 0.47 -3.87
CA PRO A 17 -16.44 -0.11 -3.38
C PRO A 17 -17.35 -0.49 -4.56
N PRO A 18 -18.08 -1.62 -4.49
CA PRO A 18 -19.11 -1.94 -5.47
C PRO A 18 -20.24 -0.89 -5.51
N GLU A 19 -21.07 -0.95 -6.55
CA GLU A 19 -22.23 -0.06 -6.68
C GLU A 19 -23.11 -0.11 -5.41
N CYS A 20 -23.56 1.06 -4.96
CA CYS A 20 -24.36 1.25 -3.73
C CYS A 20 -23.66 0.92 -2.42
N TYR A 21 -22.37 0.57 -2.43
CA TYR A 21 -21.56 0.37 -1.23
C TYR A 21 -20.62 1.55 -0.99
N ARG A 22 -20.26 1.76 0.28
CA ARG A 22 -19.21 2.71 0.69
C ARG A 22 -18.24 2.05 1.66
N LEU A 23 -17.01 2.58 1.69
CA LEU A 23 -16.02 2.13 2.67
C LEU A 23 -16.47 2.45 4.11
N ASP A 24 -16.53 1.42 4.96
CA ASP A 24 -16.60 1.56 6.42
C ASP A 24 -15.19 1.53 7.03
N PHE A 25 -14.38 0.50 6.70
CA PHE A 25 -13.02 0.39 7.19
C PHE A 25 -12.14 -0.47 6.27
N ALA A 26 -10.84 -0.22 6.25
CA ALA A 26 -9.84 -1.01 5.52
C ALA A 26 -8.57 -1.20 6.33
N VAL A 27 -7.99 -2.39 6.23
CA VAL A 27 -6.65 -2.72 6.73
C VAL A 27 -5.79 -3.11 5.54
N GLY A 28 -4.73 -2.35 5.31
CA GLY A 28 -3.78 -2.58 4.22
C GLY A 28 -2.38 -2.89 4.76
N THR A 29 -1.58 -3.63 3.98
CA THR A 29 -0.16 -3.81 4.24
C THR A 29 0.65 -3.65 2.95
N THR A 30 1.88 -3.15 3.07
CA THR A 30 2.86 -3.08 1.98
C THR A 30 4.28 -3.22 2.54
N TYR A 31 5.27 -3.58 1.73
CA TYR A 31 6.67 -3.49 2.16
C TYR A 31 7.14 -2.03 2.05
N SER A 32 7.18 -1.52 0.82
CA SER A 32 7.52 -0.14 0.53
C SER A 32 6.28 0.71 0.29
N LEU A 33 6.35 1.98 0.66
CA LEU A 33 5.23 2.91 0.56
C LEU A 33 5.67 4.19 -0.16
N ASP A 34 4.94 4.56 -1.19
CA ASP A 34 4.94 5.91 -1.74
C ASP A 34 3.72 6.67 -1.20
N LEU A 35 3.94 7.87 -0.65
CA LEU A 35 2.85 8.67 -0.08
C LEU A 35 1.88 9.18 -1.15
N ASP A 36 2.35 9.45 -2.37
CA ASP A 36 1.48 9.86 -3.48
C ASP A 36 0.63 8.69 -3.97
N ALA A 37 1.17 7.47 -3.96
CA ALA A 37 0.39 6.26 -4.24
C ALA A 37 -0.72 6.06 -3.19
N LEU A 38 -0.44 6.32 -1.91
CA LEU A 38 -1.46 6.30 -0.86
C LEU A 38 -2.53 7.38 -1.05
N VAL A 39 -2.16 8.57 -1.51
CA VAL A 39 -3.14 9.60 -1.89
C VAL A 39 -4.04 9.10 -3.01
N GLY A 40 -3.50 8.42 -4.02
CA GLY A 40 -4.28 7.76 -5.06
C GLY A 40 -5.32 6.78 -4.49
N ILE A 41 -4.91 5.92 -3.55
CA ILE A 41 -5.86 5.02 -2.86
C ILE A 41 -6.94 5.79 -2.08
N CYS A 42 -6.59 6.93 -1.48
CA CYS A 42 -7.58 7.76 -0.80
C CYS A 42 -8.62 8.32 -1.76
N ILE A 43 -8.24 8.66 -3.00
CA ILE A 43 -9.16 9.13 -4.04
C ILE A 43 -10.13 8.01 -4.41
N SER A 44 -9.63 6.81 -4.76
CA SER A 44 -10.50 5.67 -5.11
C SER A 44 -11.48 5.33 -3.98
N LEU A 45 -10.99 5.23 -2.75
CA LEU A 45 -11.83 4.85 -1.60
C LEU A 45 -12.76 5.96 -1.10
N GLY A 46 -12.39 7.23 -1.28
CA GLY A 46 -13.08 8.39 -0.71
C GLY A 46 -14.01 9.11 -1.67
N LEU A 47 -13.64 9.19 -2.95
CA LEU A 47 -14.36 9.91 -4.00
C LEU A 47 -15.02 9.00 -5.03
N LEU A 48 -14.72 7.68 -5.02
CA LEU A 48 -15.23 6.70 -5.99
C LEU A 48 -14.83 7.01 -7.44
N GLU A 49 -13.68 7.64 -7.63
CA GLU A 49 -13.15 8.02 -8.93
C GLU A 49 -11.86 7.25 -9.25
N ASP A 50 -11.62 7.06 -10.54
CA ASP A 50 -10.39 6.47 -11.06
C ASP A 50 -9.17 7.35 -10.75
N THR A 51 -8.05 6.74 -10.36
CA THR A 51 -6.81 7.44 -9.98
C THR A 51 -6.12 8.18 -11.12
N GLU A 52 -6.53 7.95 -12.38
CA GLU A 52 -5.94 8.59 -13.57
C GLU A 52 -6.54 9.96 -13.92
N SER A 53 -7.46 10.47 -13.09
CA SER A 53 -8.15 11.74 -13.32
C SER A 53 -7.26 12.96 -12.96
N ASP A 54 -7.51 14.12 -13.60
CA ASP A 54 -6.87 15.43 -13.30
C ASP A 54 -7.04 15.88 -11.83
N ILE A 55 -7.86 15.14 -11.07
CA ILE A 55 -8.20 15.30 -9.66
C ILE A 55 -6.98 15.15 -8.76
N MET A 56 -5.97 14.37 -9.16
CA MET A 56 -4.70 14.30 -8.42
C MET A 56 -3.97 15.66 -8.35
N ASN A 57 -4.26 16.58 -9.27
CA ASN A 57 -3.65 17.92 -9.28
C ASN A 57 -4.47 18.96 -8.49
N ASP A 58 -5.65 18.59 -7.98
CA ASP A 58 -6.52 19.50 -7.25
C ASP A 58 -6.38 19.35 -5.72
N PRO A 59 -5.77 20.33 -5.03
CA PRO A 59 -5.57 20.27 -3.59
C PRO A 59 -6.85 20.11 -2.78
N ILE A 60 -8.00 20.58 -3.29
CA ILE A 60 -9.28 20.53 -2.59
C ILE A 60 -9.86 19.10 -2.63
N CYS A 61 -9.82 18.45 -3.80
CA CYS A 61 -10.23 17.06 -3.94
C CYS A 61 -9.30 16.13 -3.16
N LEU A 62 -7.98 16.34 -3.23
CA LEU A 62 -7.00 15.57 -2.44
C LEU A 62 -7.28 15.68 -0.94
N LEU A 63 -7.55 16.90 -0.46
CA LEU A 63 -7.87 17.12 0.94
C LEU A 63 -9.11 16.34 1.35
N GLU A 64 -10.18 16.40 0.55
CA GLU A 64 -11.43 15.71 0.86
C GLU A 64 -11.28 14.19 0.84
N ALA A 65 -10.58 13.65 -0.17
CA ALA A 65 -10.26 12.23 -0.26
C ALA A 65 -9.54 11.74 1.00
N ILE A 66 -8.48 12.43 1.43
CA ILE A 66 -7.70 12.09 2.62
C ILE A 66 -8.54 12.20 3.89
N ARG A 67 -9.43 13.19 3.99
CA ARG A 67 -10.31 13.35 5.17
C ARG A 67 -11.34 12.24 5.27
N ARG A 68 -11.95 11.82 4.16
CA ARG A 68 -12.94 10.73 4.12
C ARG A 68 -12.35 9.38 4.49
N THR A 69 -11.09 9.15 4.15
CA THR A 69 -10.39 7.87 4.38
C THR A 69 -9.55 7.85 5.66
N GLY A 70 -9.16 9.01 6.18
CA GLY A 70 -8.24 9.15 7.32
C GLY A 70 -8.58 8.31 8.55
N ASP A 71 -9.85 8.29 8.95
CA ASP A 71 -10.32 7.47 10.08
C ASP A 71 -10.72 6.04 9.68
N LYS A 72 -10.81 5.76 8.38
CA LYS A 72 -11.27 4.48 7.83
C LYS A 72 -10.15 3.55 7.37
N VAL A 73 -8.92 4.03 7.17
CA VAL A 73 -7.80 3.22 6.68
C VAL A 73 -6.74 3.02 7.75
N ALA A 74 -6.25 1.79 7.91
CA ALA A 74 -5.04 1.47 8.66
C ALA A 74 -4.06 0.73 7.74
N LEU A 75 -3.00 1.42 7.32
CA LEU A 75 -1.98 0.90 6.42
C LEU A 75 -0.70 0.60 7.20
N PHE A 76 -0.22 -0.64 7.10
CA PHE A 76 1.01 -1.08 7.74
C PHE A 76 2.15 -1.21 6.72
N CYS A 77 3.32 -0.66 7.01
CA CYS A 77 4.49 -0.79 6.14
C CYS A 77 5.78 -1.15 6.91
N GLU A 78 6.79 -1.69 6.23
CA GLU A 78 8.11 -1.90 6.88
C GLU A 78 8.69 -0.55 7.30
N ALA A 79 9.20 -0.48 8.52
CA ALA A 79 9.85 0.71 9.02
C ALA A 79 11.09 1.08 8.19
N GLY A 80 11.16 2.34 7.75
CA GLY A 80 12.26 2.80 6.89
C GLY A 80 12.10 2.49 5.40
N GLN A 81 10.93 1.99 4.96
CA GLN A 81 10.64 1.72 3.56
C GLN A 81 9.58 2.67 2.97
N ILE A 82 9.36 3.82 3.59
CA ILE A 82 8.56 4.90 3.00
C ILE A 82 9.49 5.75 2.12
N TYR A 83 9.15 5.89 0.83
CA TYR A 83 9.89 6.72 -0.11
C TYR A 83 9.68 8.20 0.19
N LEU A 84 10.69 9.00 -0.13
CA LEU A 84 10.60 10.46 -0.05
C LEU A 84 9.97 10.98 -1.35
N PRO A 85 8.78 11.61 -1.29
CA PRO A 85 8.17 12.18 -2.49
C PRO A 85 9.00 13.32 -3.07
N GLY A 86 8.95 13.47 -4.39
CA GLY A 86 9.65 14.55 -5.10
C GLY A 86 9.20 15.93 -4.62
N LYS A 87 7.89 16.10 -4.42
CA LYS A 87 7.28 17.33 -3.88
C LYS A 87 6.56 17.04 -2.58
N VAL A 88 7.09 17.55 -1.46
CA VAL A 88 6.44 17.40 -0.17
C VAL A 88 5.38 18.48 0.02
N THR A 89 4.17 18.08 0.40
CA THR A 89 3.06 18.99 0.70
C THR A 89 2.60 18.86 2.16
N PRO A 90 2.04 19.92 2.78
CA PRO A 90 1.46 19.83 4.12
C PRO A 90 0.32 18.81 4.24
N LEU A 91 -0.33 18.43 3.12
CA LEU A 91 -1.39 17.41 3.08
C LEU A 91 -0.91 16.05 3.60
N TYR A 92 0.36 15.69 3.41
CA TYR A 92 0.89 14.41 3.88
C TYR A 92 0.81 14.25 5.40
N THR A 93 0.74 15.35 6.15
CA THR A 93 0.57 15.29 7.61
C THR A 93 -0.77 14.69 8.03
N LEU A 94 -1.77 14.71 7.13
CA LEU A 94 -3.07 14.06 7.36
C LEU A 94 -3.00 12.55 7.15
N LEU A 95 -2.04 12.06 6.34
CA LEU A 95 -1.79 10.63 6.12
C LEU A 95 -1.19 9.94 7.35
N GLU A 96 -0.60 10.70 8.27
CA GLU A 96 0.00 10.18 9.51
C GLU A 96 -0.98 9.29 10.29
N LYS A 97 -2.28 9.62 10.28
CA LYS A 97 -3.33 8.86 10.99
C LYS A 97 -3.58 7.47 10.40
N MET A 98 -3.19 7.26 9.14
CA MET A 98 -3.40 6.02 8.41
C MET A 98 -2.17 5.11 8.42
N VAL A 99 -0.96 5.67 8.48
CA VAL A 99 0.30 4.92 8.29
C VAL A 99 0.90 4.45 9.62
N PHE A 100 1.17 3.14 9.70
CA PHE A 100 1.78 2.47 10.85
C PHE A 100 3.00 1.67 10.41
N GLN A 101 4.17 2.01 10.96
CA GLN A 101 5.40 1.29 10.63
C GLN A 101 5.55 0.02 11.49
N VAL A 102 5.98 -1.07 10.87
CA VAL A 102 6.22 -2.36 11.51
C VAL A 102 7.72 -2.60 11.58
N VAL A 103 8.20 -2.97 12.78
CA VAL A 103 9.57 -3.40 13.01
C VAL A 103 9.54 -4.85 13.47
N THR A 104 10.11 -5.74 12.67
CA THR A 104 10.21 -7.17 12.99
C THR A 104 11.36 -7.45 13.97
N LYS A 105 11.17 -8.50 14.78
CA LYS A 105 12.20 -8.99 15.71
C LYS A 105 13.12 -9.99 15.03
N GLU A 106 14.34 -10.12 15.52
CA GLU A 106 15.26 -11.18 15.10
C GLU A 106 14.64 -12.56 15.28
N THR A 107 14.81 -13.43 14.28
CA THR A 107 14.24 -14.79 14.25
C THR A 107 15.20 -15.78 13.60
N ASN A 108 15.42 -16.95 14.20
CA ASN A 108 16.12 -18.09 13.58
C ASN A 108 17.48 -17.74 12.92
N GLY A 109 18.28 -16.87 13.54
CA GLY A 109 19.59 -16.46 13.00
C GLY A 109 19.53 -15.39 11.91
N ILE A 110 18.34 -14.94 11.53
CA ILE A 110 18.14 -13.78 10.64
C ILE A 110 17.98 -12.54 11.53
N LYS A 111 19.00 -11.69 11.51
CA LYS A 111 19.11 -10.50 12.38
C LYS A 111 18.07 -9.43 12.07
N TYR A 112 17.76 -9.25 10.79
CA TYR A 112 16.87 -8.19 10.31
C TYR A 112 15.82 -8.71 9.30
N PRO A 113 14.88 -9.57 9.72
CA PRO A 113 13.81 -10.03 8.84
C PRO A 113 12.96 -8.83 8.37
N SER A 114 12.29 -8.95 7.23
CA SER A 114 11.43 -7.87 6.71
C SER A 114 9.95 -8.17 6.99
N PHE A 115 9.16 -7.13 7.24
CA PHE A 115 7.71 -7.16 7.09
C PHE A 115 7.35 -6.90 5.62
N HIS A 116 7.06 -7.97 4.89
CA HIS A 116 6.90 -7.89 3.44
C HIS A 116 5.51 -8.23 2.86
N PRO A 117 4.41 -8.40 3.63
CA PRO A 117 3.11 -8.73 3.06
C PRO A 117 2.51 -7.57 2.26
N LYS A 118 1.87 -7.85 1.12
CA LYS A 118 1.04 -6.88 0.38
C LYS A 118 -0.39 -7.38 0.30
N PHE A 119 -1.26 -6.78 1.10
CA PHE A 119 -2.56 -7.33 1.45
C PHE A 119 -3.54 -6.20 1.72
N TRP A 120 -4.80 -6.39 1.36
CA TRP A 120 -5.91 -5.58 1.86
C TRP A 120 -7.06 -6.45 2.34
N LEU A 121 -7.69 -6.00 3.42
CA LEU A 121 -9.02 -6.43 3.82
C LEU A 121 -9.89 -5.19 3.96
N LEU A 122 -10.95 -5.11 3.16
CA LEU A 122 -11.87 -4.00 3.13
C LEU A 122 -13.25 -4.47 3.58
N ARG A 123 -13.93 -3.62 4.34
CA ARG A 123 -15.33 -3.78 4.73
C ARG A 123 -16.12 -2.63 4.13
N TYR A 124 -17.08 -2.98 3.30
CA TYR A 124 -18.04 -2.05 2.72
C TYR A 124 -19.41 -2.24 3.36
N ILE A 125 -20.19 -1.16 3.37
CA ILE A 125 -21.57 -1.15 3.86
C ILE A 125 -22.45 -0.38 2.86
N ASN A 126 -23.68 -0.85 2.62
CA ASN A 126 -24.67 -0.13 1.82
C ASN A 126 -25.66 0.64 2.72
N ASP A 127 -26.66 1.30 2.12
CA ASP A 127 -27.68 2.05 2.86
C ASP A 127 -28.71 1.15 3.58
N GLU A 128 -28.72 -0.15 3.26
CA GLU A 128 -29.55 -1.18 3.91
C GLU A 128 -28.80 -1.89 5.07
N ASP A 129 -27.61 -1.42 5.43
CA ASP A 129 -26.68 -2.01 6.41
C ASP A 129 -26.13 -3.41 6.03
N ASP A 130 -26.26 -3.83 4.76
CA ASP A 130 -25.60 -5.04 4.27
C ASP A 130 -24.09 -4.84 4.22
N VAL A 131 -23.37 -5.91 4.56
CA VAL A 131 -21.91 -5.88 4.70
C VAL A 131 -21.28 -6.77 3.65
N LEU A 132 -20.31 -6.18 2.93
CA LEU A 132 -19.47 -6.88 1.99
C LEU A 132 -18.01 -6.77 2.42
N TYR A 133 -17.32 -7.90 2.44
CA TYR A 133 -15.88 -7.94 2.64
C TYR A 133 -15.17 -8.20 1.32
N ARG A 134 -14.04 -7.50 1.11
CA ARG A 134 -13.11 -7.79 0.01
C ARG A 134 -11.75 -8.12 0.58
N VAL A 135 -11.16 -9.23 0.16
CA VAL A 135 -9.77 -9.57 0.43
C VAL A 135 -8.95 -9.42 -0.84
N VAL A 136 -7.78 -8.79 -0.74
CA VAL A 136 -6.86 -8.57 -1.87
C VAL A 136 -5.48 -9.04 -1.46
N VAL A 137 -4.86 -9.88 -2.29
CA VAL A 137 -3.49 -10.38 -2.12
C VAL A 137 -2.68 -9.95 -3.34
N LEU A 138 -1.54 -9.31 -3.10
CA LEU A 138 -0.76 -8.61 -4.12
C LEU A 138 0.70 -9.07 -4.09
N SER A 139 1.36 -9.04 -5.25
CA SER A 139 2.82 -9.13 -5.32
C SER A 139 3.49 -7.76 -5.31
N ARG A 140 2.79 -6.70 -5.70
CA ARG A 140 3.28 -5.32 -5.82
C ARG A 140 3.12 -4.50 -4.54
N ASN A 141 4.08 -3.63 -4.29
CA ASN A 141 4.04 -2.64 -3.21
C ASN A 141 3.13 -1.46 -3.57
N LEU A 142 2.71 -0.67 -2.57
CA LEU A 142 1.98 0.57 -2.82
C LEU A 142 2.94 1.68 -3.29
N THR A 143 3.34 1.60 -4.55
CA THR A 143 4.33 2.46 -5.23
C THR A 143 3.95 2.62 -6.70
N PHE A 144 4.66 3.48 -7.44
CA PHE A 144 4.51 3.64 -8.89
C PHE A 144 5.33 2.64 -9.73
N ASP A 145 5.80 1.54 -9.13
CA ASP A 145 6.51 0.48 -9.87
C ASP A 145 5.62 -0.10 -10.97
N ARG A 146 6.08 -0.10 -12.21
CA ARG A 146 5.32 -0.60 -13.38
C ARG A 146 5.77 -2.00 -13.83
N SER A 147 6.60 -2.65 -13.03
CA SER A 147 7.01 -4.03 -13.23
C SER A 147 5.80 -4.97 -13.28
N TRP A 148 5.92 -6.04 -14.06
CA TRP A 148 4.92 -7.09 -14.15
C TRP A 148 4.62 -7.68 -12.77
N ASP A 149 3.39 -7.55 -12.32
CA ASP A 149 2.93 -8.00 -11.02
C ASP A 149 1.75 -8.98 -11.14
N ILE A 150 1.26 -9.44 -9.99
CA ILE A 150 0.06 -10.23 -9.90
C ILE A 150 -0.77 -9.77 -8.71
N SER A 151 -2.08 -9.76 -8.91
CA SER A 151 -3.07 -9.49 -7.89
C SER A 151 -4.15 -10.56 -7.93
N PHE A 152 -4.72 -10.84 -6.77
CA PHE A 152 -5.88 -11.69 -6.63
C PHE A 152 -6.81 -11.05 -5.60
N TYR A 153 -8.09 -10.94 -5.92
CA TYR A 153 -9.10 -10.50 -4.97
C TYR A 153 -10.34 -11.38 -5.06
N MET A 154 -11.08 -11.43 -3.95
CA MET A 154 -12.41 -12.02 -3.89
C MET A 154 -13.25 -11.32 -2.86
N ASP A 155 -14.56 -11.37 -3.08
CA ASP A 155 -15.54 -10.81 -2.18
C ASP A 155 -16.16 -11.91 -1.31
N GLY A 156 -16.66 -11.50 -0.14
CA GLY A 156 -17.29 -12.38 0.81
C GLY A 156 -18.41 -11.68 1.55
N THR A 157 -19.47 -12.43 1.83
CA THR A 157 -20.66 -11.94 2.53
C THR A 157 -20.78 -12.57 3.91
N ILE A 158 -21.55 -11.95 4.80
CA ILE A 158 -21.82 -12.51 6.12
C ILE A 158 -22.86 -13.62 5.97
N ASP A 159 -22.51 -14.83 6.40
CA ASP A 159 -23.34 -16.02 6.30
C ASP A 159 -22.96 -17.03 7.43
N GLU A 160 -22.94 -18.34 7.16
CA GLU A 160 -22.62 -19.37 8.17
C GLU A 160 -21.18 -19.27 8.70
N GLU A 161 -20.99 -19.75 9.94
CA GLU A 161 -19.67 -19.78 10.59
C GLU A 161 -18.70 -20.69 9.83
N ASN A 162 -17.47 -20.21 9.59
CA ASN A 162 -16.41 -20.94 8.92
C ASN A 162 -15.02 -20.68 9.55
N ASP A 163 -14.14 -21.66 9.40
CA ASP A 163 -12.77 -21.62 9.93
C ASP A 163 -11.73 -21.17 8.88
N LYS A 164 -12.13 -20.95 7.62
CA LYS A 164 -11.19 -20.62 6.52
C LYS A 164 -10.47 -19.29 6.75
N ASN A 165 -11.08 -18.39 7.52
CA ASN A 165 -10.56 -17.05 7.76
C ASN A 165 -9.70 -16.93 9.02
N ILE A 166 -9.47 -18.02 9.76
CA ILE A 166 -8.59 -18.02 10.94
C ILE A 166 -7.19 -17.42 10.63
N PRO A 167 -6.53 -17.73 9.50
CA PRO A 167 -5.24 -17.13 9.17
C PRO A 167 -5.31 -15.61 9.00
N ILE A 168 -6.37 -15.07 8.37
CA ILE A 168 -6.57 -13.62 8.26
C ILE A 168 -6.79 -13.02 9.65
N ALA A 169 -7.64 -13.64 10.47
CA ALA A 169 -7.90 -13.17 11.83
C ALA A 169 -6.61 -13.14 12.68
N ASP A 170 -5.75 -14.13 12.55
CA ASP A 170 -4.45 -14.18 13.24
C ASP A 170 -3.46 -13.13 12.71
N PHE A 171 -3.45 -12.88 11.40
CA PHE A 171 -2.69 -11.79 10.80
C PHE A 171 -3.14 -10.42 11.31
N LEU A 172 -4.45 -10.16 11.38
CA LEU A 172 -4.99 -8.94 11.96
C LEU A 172 -4.65 -8.81 13.46
N LYS A 173 -4.66 -9.91 14.23
CA LYS A 173 -4.19 -9.89 15.63
C LYS A 173 -2.72 -9.51 15.73
N TYR A 174 -1.88 -9.95 14.80
CA TYR A 174 -0.48 -9.54 14.71
C TYR A 174 -0.36 -8.04 14.41
N LEU A 175 -1.05 -7.54 13.39
CA LEU A 175 -1.03 -6.11 13.02
C LEU A 175 -1.55 -5.21 14.15
N ASN A 176 -2.62 -5.62 14.82
CA ASN A 176 -3.19 -4.90 15.95
C ASN A 176 -2.19 -4.73 17.13
N LYS A 177 -1.18 -5.60 17.24
CA LYS A 177 -0.11 -5.47 18.25
C LYS A 177 0.99 -4.49 17.84
N GLN A 178 1.07 -4.13 16.55
CA GLN A 178 2.05 -3.16 16.03
C GLN A 178 1.59 -1.71 16.21
N LEU A 179 0.31 -1.50 16.53
CA LEU A 179 -0.25 -0.17 16.73
C LEU A 179 0.39 0.52 17.96
N PRO A 180 0.79 1.81 17.83
CA PRO A 180 1.34 2.57 18.95
C PRO A 180 0.26 2.87 20.00
N LYS A 181 0.69 3.33 21.18
CA LYS A 181 -0.21 3.69 22.27
C LYS A 181 -0.70 5.13 22.12
N SER A 182 -1.54 5.38 21.13
CA SER A 182 -2.18 6.69 20.91
C SER A 182 -3.70 6.57 20.82
N GLU A 183 -4.42 7.69 20.96
CA GLU A 183 -5.88 7.73 20.84
C GLU A 183 -6.35 7.25 19.46
N ILE A 184 -5.74 7.77 18.40
CA ILE A 184 -6.01 7.38 17.00
C ILE A 184 -5.78 5.87 16.82
N ALA A 185 -4.64 5.36 17.28
CA ALA A 185 -4.31 3.95 17.17
C ALA A 185 -5.29 3.06 17.95
N ASN A 186 -5.81 3.51 19.10
CA ASN A 186 -6.80 2.78 19.87
C ASN A 186 -8.13 2.62 19.13
N ASP A 187 -8.56 3.63 18.38
CA ASP A 187 -9.80 3.56 17.59
C ASP A 187 -9.65 2.63 16.38
N LYS A 188 -8.51 2.70 15.68
CA LYS A 188 -8.15 1.70 14.65
C LYS A 188 -8.14 0.29 15.24
N ALA A 189 -7.56 0.13 16.43
CA ALA A 189 -7.50 -1.16 17.09
C ALA A 189 -8.89 -1.73 17.43
N LYS A 190 -9.88 -0.88 17.76
CA LYS A 190 -11.27 -1.31 17.98
C LYS A 190 -11.89 -1.83 16.68
N LYS A 191 -11.70 -1.13 15.56
CA LYS A 191 -12.18 -1.53 14.23
C LYS A 191 -11.51 -2.82 13.75
N ILE A 192 -10.20 -3.00 13.94
CA ILE A 192 -9.52 -4.27 13.62
C ILE A 192 -10.05 -5.43 14.48
N ARG A 193 -10.33 -5.21 15.77
CA ARG A 193 -10.97 -6.23 16.63
C ARG A 193 -12.39 -6.56 16.18
N GLN A 194 -13.11 -5.62 15.58
CA GLN A 194 -14.41 -5.89 14.96
C GLN A 194 -14.24 -6.83 13.76
N PHE A 195 -13.31 -6.55 12.84
CA PHE A 195 -13.01 -7.44 11.71
C PHE A 195 -12.70 -8.86 12.18
N ILE A 196 -11.83 -9.01 13.18
CA ILE A 196 -11.45 -10.33 13.73
C ILE A 196 -12.67 -11.13 14.20
N ARG A 197 -13.71 -10.48 14.75
CA ARG A 197 -14.93 -11.17 15.18
C ARG A 197 -15.86 -11.52 14.02
N GLU A 198 -16.01 -10.60 13.07
CA GLU A 198 -16.90 -10.77 11.91
C GLU A 198 -16.35 -11.82 10.94
N LEU A 199 -15.03 -11.92 10.78
CA LEU A 199 -14.37 -12.86 9.85
C LEU A 199 -14.77 -14.33 10.04
N ALA A 200 -15.18 -14.74 11.25
CA ALA A 200 -15.68 -16.10 11.49
C ALA A 200 -16.97 -16.41 10.73
N TYR A 201 -17.70 -15.39 10.26
CA TYR A 201 -18.97 -15.51 9.54
C TYR A 201 -18.87 -15.02 8.10
N VAL A 202 -17.68 -14.61 7.64
CA VAL A 202 -17.49 -14.11 6.27
C VAL A 202 -17.17 -15.28 5.35
N ASN A 203 -18.05 -15.58 4.39
CA ASN A 203 -17.82 -16.62 3.39
C ASN A 203 -17.28 -15.99 2.10
N PHE A 204 -15.97 -16.15 1.85
CA PHE A 204 -15.34 -15.70 0.60
C PHE A 204 -15.53 -16.73 -0.52
N GLU A 205 -15.84 -16.24 -1.72
CA GLU A 205 -16.03 -17.07 -2.91
C GLU A 205 -15.09 -16.63 -4.04
N THR A 206 -14.45 -17.59 -4.70
CA THR A 206 -13.49 -17.26 -5.78
C THR A 206 -14.18 -16.78 -7.06
N ASP A 207 -15.47 -17.09 -7.24
CA ASP A 207 -16.24 -16.90 -8.48
C ASP A 207 -15.60 -17.49 -9.75
N MET A 208 -14.59 -18.36 -9.58
CA MET A 208 -13.80 -18.95 -10.66
C MET A 208 -13.95 -20.47 -10.66
N LYS A 209 -14.55 -21.02 -11.72
CA LYS A 209 -14.72 -22.49 -11.89
C LYS A 209 -13.39 -23.25 -11.93
N GLU A 210 -12.30 -22.56 -12.26
CA GLU A 210 -10.94 -23.08 -12.33
C GLU A 210 -10.38 -23.39 -10.94
N PHE A 211 -10.82 -22.67 -9.90
CA PHE A 211 -10.31 -22.78 -8.54
C PHE A 211 -11.41 -23.22 -7.58
N TYR A 212 -11.36 -24.48 -7.15
CA TYR A 212 -12.42 -25.07 -6.34
C TYR A 212 -12.21 -24.89 -4.83
N ASP A 213 -11.02 -24.49 -4.40
CA ASP A 213 -10.68 -24.29 -2.99
C ASP A 213 -9.48 -23.33 -2.86
N PHE A 214 -9.28 -22.77 -1.67
CA PHE A 214 -8.22 -21.82 -1.37
C PHE A 214 -7.79 -21.85 0.09
N GLU A 215 -6.57 -21.38 0.38
CA GLU A 215 -6.03 -21.22 1.73
C GLU A 215 -5.20 -19.93 1.84
N PHE A 216 -5.32 -19.23 2.97
CA PHE A 216 -4.51 -18.06 3.30
C PHE A 216 -3.31 -18.43 4.15
N ILE A 217 -2.12 -17.93 3.81
CA ILE A 217 -0.86 -18.31 4.44
C ILE A 217 -0.08 -17.04 4.84
N PRO A 218 -0.32 -16.50 6.06
CA PRO A 218 0.45 -15.38 6.61
C PRO A 218 1.77 -15.88 7.21
N SER A 219 2.71 -16.32 6.38
CA SER A 219 3.99 -16.90 6.80
C SER A 219 4.76 -15.96 7.76
N GLY A 220 5.32 -16.51 8.83
CA GLY A 220 6.03 -15.76 9.89
C GLY A 220 5.12 -15.20 11.00
N VAL A 221 3.80 -15.39 10.90
CA VAL A 221 2.83 -14.91 11.89
C VAL A 221 2.48 -16.00 12.93
N PRO A 222 2.35 -15.67 14.23
CA PRO A 222 1.89 -16.63 15.24
C PRO A 222 0.47 -17.16 14.95
N CYS A 223 0.29 -18.47 15.03
CA CYS A 223 -1.00 -19.13 14.85
C CYS A 223 -1.73 -19.26 16.20
N SER A 224 -3.03 -18.95 16.21
CA SER A 224 -3.88 -19.10 17.40
C SER A 224 -4.06 -20.55 17.85
N GLN A 225 -3.90 -21.51 16.94
CA GLN A 225 -3.91 -22.93 17.22
C GLN A 225 -2.55 -23.46 17.70
N GLY A 226 -1.53 -22.60 17.77
CA GLY A 226 -0.17 -22.91 18.21
C GLY A 226 0.84 -22.89 17.06
N GLY A 227 2.09 -22.55 17.39
CA GLY A 227 3.16 -22.43 16.39
C GLY A 227 3.10 -21.11 15.60
N ILE A 228 3.70 -21.15 14.42
CA ILE A 228 3.84 -20.00 13.49
C ILE A 228 3.47 -20.53 12.11
N TYR A 229 2.67 -19.79 11.35
CA TYR A 229 2.39 -20.12 9.95
C TYR A 229 3.69 -20.12 9.15
N SER A 230 3.94 -21.16 8.36
CA SER A 230 5.16 -21.26 7.55
C SER A 230 4.88 -21.88 6.19
N MET A 231 5.55 -21.37 5.15
CA MET A 231 5.55 -22.03 3.83
C MET A 231 6.11 -23.46 3.89
N LEU A 232 6.89 -23.78 4.92
CA LEU A 232 7.41 -25.13 5.15
C LEU A 232 6.30 -26.15 5.45
N ASP A 233 5.15 -25.69 5.93
CA ASP A 233 3.98 -26.54 6.20
C ASP A 233 3.16 -26.84 4.94
N THR A 234 3.51 -26.23 3.80
CA THR A 234 2.82 -26.39 2.51
C THR A 234 3.51 -27.42 1.62
N SER A 235 2.87 -27.80 0.50
CA SER A 235 3.48 -28.61 -0.55
C SER A 235 4.64 -27.88 -1.28
N LEU A 236 4.68 -26.55 -1.18
CA LEU A 236 5.64 -25.71 -1.91
C LEU A 236 7.07 -25.89 -1.41
N ILE A 237 7.33 -25.73 -0.11
CA ILE A 237 8.70 -25.79 0.42
C ILE A 237 8.90 -27.08 1.21
N LYS A 238 10.02 -27.75 0.96
CA LYS A 238 10.40 -28.98 1.66
C LYS A 238 11.22 -28.66 2.90
N LYS A 239 10.82 -29.19 4.06
CA LYS A 239 11.65 -29.17 5.28
C LYS A 239 12.77 -30.18 5.16
N LYS A 240 13.88 -29.93 5.86
CA LYS A 240 15.02 -30.86 5.91
C LYS A 240 14.62 -32.24 6.43
N ASP A 241 13.68 -32.28 7.39
CA ASP A 241 13.23 -33.50 8.05
C ASP A 241 11.92 -34.06 7.46
N ASP A 242 11.45 -33.53 6.31
CA ASP A 242 10.25 -34.06 5.65
C ASP A 242 10.52 -35.49 5.17
N VAL A 243 9.69 -36.43 5.64
CA VAL A 243 9.72 -37.84 5.24
C VAL A 243 9.25 -38.00 3.79
N ASP A 244 8.27 -37.18 3.38
CA ASP A 244 7.75 -37.17 2.02
C ASP A 244 8.63 -36.30 1.11
N GLU A 245 8.84 -36.77 -0.12
CA GLU A 245 9.65 -36.04 -1.11
C GLU A 245 9.01 -34.70 -1.51
N LYS A 246 7.71 -34.52 -1.24
CA LYS A 246 6.85 -33.47 -1.82
C LYS A 246 7.08 -33.38 -3.33
N SER A 247 7.02 -34.51 -4.04
CA SER A 247 7.31 -34.53 -5.48
C SER A 247 6.17 -33.91 -6.30
N PHE A 248 6.48 -33.51 -7.53
CA PHE A 248 5.59 -32.89 -8.51
C PHE A 248 5.95 -33.37 -9.92
N HIS A 249 5.06 -33.16 -10.88
CA HIS A 249 5.33 -33.37 -12.32
C HIS A 249 5.63 -32.06 -13.03
N GLU A 250 5.02 -30.95 -12.60
CA GLU A 250 5.31 -29.63 -13.17
C GLU A 250 5.57 -28.64 -12.05
N LEU A 251 6.56 -27.77 -12.27
CA LEU A 251 6.88 -26.63 -11.42
C LEU A 251 7.02 -25.36 -12.28
N LEU A 252 6.27 -24.32 -11.92
CA LEU A 252 6.51 -22.95 -12.34
C LEU A 252 6.97 -22.13 -11.14
N VAL A 253 8.05 -21.37 -11.31
CA VAL A 253 8.50 -20.35 -10.36
C VAL A 253 8.62 -19.03 -11.11
N VAL A 254 7.85 -18.03 -10.70
CA VAL A 254 8.02 -16.64 -11.12
C VAL A 254 8.42 -15.86 -9.87
N SER A 255 9.62 -15.27 -9.86
CA SER A 255 10.08 -14.48 -8.72
C SER A 255 11.17 -13.51 -9.15
N PRO A 256 11.13 -12.23 -8.73
CA PRO A 256 12.14 -11.27 -9.13
C PRO A 256 13.49 -11.48 -8.45
N PHE A 257 13.46 -12.03 -7.23
CA PHE A 257 14.64 -12.31 -6.42
C PHE A 257 14.67 -13.78 -6.06
N ILE A 258 15.83 -14.40 -6.21
CA ILE A 258 16.03 -15.82 -5.95
C ILE A 258 17.26 -16.04 -5.06
N SER A 259 17.29 -17.13 -4.31
CA SER A 259 18.51 -17.60 -3.64
C SER A 259 18.84 -19.02 -4.03
N LYS A 260 20.15 -19.32 -4.07
CA LYS A 260 20.70 -20.61 -4.46
C LYS A 260 20.05 -21.79 -3.72
N ASP A 261 19.92 -21.70 -2.41
CA ASP A 261 19.41 -22.80 -1.58
C ASP A 261 17.94 -23.14 -1.88
N ILE A 262 17.12 -22.13 -2.21
CA ILE A 262 15.71 -22.32 -2.54
C ILE A 262 15.55 -22.92 -3.94
N ILE A 263 16.25 -22.37 -4.94
CA ILE A 263 16.18 -22.91 -6.32
C ILE A 263 16.75 -24.33 -6.37
N LYS A 264 17.89 -24.58 -5.71
CA LYS A 264 18.47 -25.92 -5.60
C LYS A 264 17.51 -26.92 -4.94
N GLN A 265 16.80 -26.50 -3.88
CA GLN A 265 15.81 -27.36 -3.24
C GLN A 265 14.69 -27.77 -4.20
N PHE A 266 14.23 -26.87 -5.07
CA PHE A 266 13.28 -27.23 -6.12
C PHE A 266 13.91 -28.16 -7.15
N ASN A 267 15.10 -27.83 -7.65
CA ASN A 267 15.81 -28.58 -8.67
C ASN A 267 16.08 -30.05 -8.25
N ASP A 268 16.35 -30.26 -6.96
CA ASP A 268 16.69 -31.58 -6.41
C ASP A 268 15.48 -32.48 -6.10
N ARG A 269 14.25 -31.99 -6.28
CA ARG A 269 13.01 -32.75 -6.00
C ARG A 269 12.58 -33.61 -7.18
N SER A 270 11.64 -34.53 -6.91
CA SER A 270 10.93 -35.32 -7.93
C SER A 270 11.85 -36.21 -8.78
N ARG A 271 12.99 -36.66 -8.23
CA ARG A 271 14.01 -37.43 -8.97
C ARG A 271 13.50 -38.76 -9.51
N TRP A 272 12.44 -39.29 -8.89
CA TRP A 272 11.83 -40.57 -9.23
C TRP A 272 10.50 -40.42 -10.01
N VAL A 273 10.14 -39.19 -10.40
CA VAL A 273 8.95 -38.92 -11.20
C VAL A 273 9.34 -38.86 -12.67
N GLU A 274 8.62 -39.60 -13.52
CA GLU A 274 8.83 -39.54 -14.97
C GLU A 274 8.16 -38.29 -15.57
N ASN A 275 8.78 -37.72 -16.61
CA ASN A 275 8.27 -36.58 -17.38
C ASN A 275 8.01 -35.34 -16.52
N THR A 276 9.02 -34.90 -15.78
CA THR A 276 8.96 -33.67 -15.00
C THR A 276 9.32 -32.44 -15.85
N GLU A 277 8.61 -31.34 -15.65
CA GLU A 277 8.89 -30.05 -16.30
C GLU A 277 9.09 -28.95 -15.27
N TYR A 278 10.10 -28.11 -15.48
CA TYR A 278 10.49 -27.02 -14.59
C TYR A 278 10.65 -25.74 -15.39
N MET A 279 10.00 -24.67 -14.94
CA MET A 279 10.10 -23.35 -15.54
C MET A 279 10.40 -22.31 -14.47
N LEU A 280 11.41 -21.47 -14.73
CA LEU A 280 11.78 -20.34 -13.90
C LEU A 280 11.68 -19.05 -14.72
N ILE A 281 10.96 -18.06 -14.20
CA ILE A 281 10.91 -16.70 -14.73
C ILE A 281 11.44 -15.76 -13.66
N THR A 282 12.53 -15.04 -13.96
CA THR A 282 13.24 -14.18 -13.00
C THR A 282 13.89 -12.98 -13.70
N ARG A 283 14.42 -12.04 -12.91
CA ARG A 283 15.26 -10.96 -13.41
C ARG A 283 16.63 -11.50 -13.82
N GLU A 284 17.20 -10.90 -14.86
CA GLU A 284 18.52 -11.29 -15.38
C GLU A 284 19.61 -11.17 -14.31
N VAL A 285 19.63 -10.05 -13.57
CA VAL A 285 20.57 -9.79 -12.44
C VAL A 285 20.47 -10.79 -11.27
N SER A 286 19.37 -11.53 -11.17
CA SER A 286 19.20 -12.53 -10.11
C SER A 286 19.86 -13.86 -10.46
N LEU A 287 20.21 -14.08 -11.74
CA LEU A 287 20.84 -15.31 -12.23
C LEU A 287 22.32 -15.40 -11.86
N ASP A 288 22.98 -14.27 -11.63
CA ASP A 288 24.42 -14.20 -11.26
C ASP A 288 24.72 -14.97 -9.96
N LYS A 289 23.69 -15.24 -9.15
CA LYS A 289 23.76 -15.97 -7.88
C LYS A 289 23.71 -17.50 -8.05
N LEU A 290 23.38 -17.99 -9.24
CA LEU A 290 23.15 -19.41 -9.52
C LEU A 290 24.29 -20.02 -10.35
N ARG A 291 24.50 -21.31 -10.16
CA ARG A 291 25.32 -22.13 -11.05
C ARG A 291 24.43 -23.08 -11.84
N VAL A 292 24.95 -23.58 -12.96
CA VAL A 292 24.24 -24.57 -13.80
C VAL A 292 23.76 -25.76 -12.97
N GLU A 293 24.60 -26.31 -12.09
CA GLU A 293 24.27 -27.43 -11.19
C GLU A 293 23.14 -27.15 -10.18
N ASP A 294 22.78 -25.89 -9.96
CA ASP A 294 21.73 -25.50 -9.04
C ASP A 294 20.35 -25.45 -9.71
N CYS A 295 20.28 -25.45 -11.05
CA CYS A 295 19.05 -25.24 -11.82
C CYS A 295 19.02 -25.97 -13.19
N ASP A 296 19.80 -27.03 -13.38
CA ASP A 296 19.93 -27.76 -14.65
C ASP A 296 18.63 -28.41 -15.17
N ASN A 297 17.64 -28.65 -14.30
CA ASN A 297 16.33 -29.13 -14.73
C ASN A 297 15.40 -28.00 -15.22
N PHE A 298 15.71 -26.73 -14.92
CA PHE A 298 14.86 -25.58 -15.25
C PHE A 298 15.08 -25.08 -16.67
N ARG A 299 13.97 -24.75 -17.34
CA ARG A 299 13.97 -23.78 -18.45
C ARG A 299 13.81 -22.38 -17.87
N ILE A 300 14.75 -21.49 -18.18
CA ILE A 300 14.87 -20.19 -17.53
C ILE A 300 14.53 -19.09 -18.51
N PHE A 301 13.68 -18.16 -18.10
CA PHE A 301 13.23 -17.04 -18.90
C PHE A 301 13.43 -15.72 -18.17
N THR A 302 13.84 -14.69 -18.91
CA THR A 302 13.90 -13.29 -18.45
C THR A 302 13.12 -12.40 -19.42
N LEU A 303 12.71 -11.21 -18.99
CA LEU A 303 12.10 -10.24 -19.90
C LEU A 303 13.11 -9.80 -20.98
N LYS A 304 12.61 -9.53 -22.18
CA LYS A 304 13.41 -8.94 -23.27
C LYS A 304 13.78 -7.50 -22.92
N ASP A 305 15.02 -7.11 -23.21
CA ASP A 305 15.56 -5.78 -22.89
C ASP A 305 14.71 -4.65 -23.50
N GLU A 306 14.19 -4.86 -24.71
CA GLU A 306 13.28 -3.92 -25.41
C GLU A 306 12.00 -3.59 -24.61
N ILE A 307 11.53 -4.52 -23.79
CA ILE A 307 10.34 -4.35 -22.95
C ILE A 307 10.71 -3.72 -21.62
N VAL A 308 11.88 -4.07 -21.08
CA VAL A 308 12.41 -3.49 -19.84
C VAL A 308 12.67 -1.99 -20.01
N ASP A 309 13.17 -1.58 -21.18
CA ASP A 309 13.55 -0.21 -21.48
C ASP A 309 12.46 0.59 -22.26
N GLY A 310 11.32 -0.04 -22.61
CA GLY A 310 10.45 0.40 -23.71
C GLY A 310 9.27 1.34 -23.40
N GLU A 311 8.86 1.52 -22.15
CA GLU A 311 7.74 2.44 -21.82
C GLU A 311 8.25 3.81 -21.32
N MET A 312 8.22 4.81 -22.21
CA MET A 312 8.42 6.21 -21.86
C MET A 312 7.20 6.74 -21.07
N SER A 313 7.41 7.22 -19.84
CA SER A 313 6.37 7.99 -19.14
C SER A 313 6.20 9.36 -19.80
N ILE A 314 4.99 9.65 -20.30
CA ILE A 314 4.54 11.02 -20.55
C ILE A 314 4.06 11.56 -19.20
N SER A 315 4.99 11.99 -18.35
CA SER A 315 4.69 12.86 -17.21
C SER A 315 5.34 14.21 -17.49
N ASP A 316 4.57 15.29 -17.39
CA ASP A 316 5.02 16.65 -17.68
C ASP A 316 6.27 17.02 -16.87
N GLY A 317 7.44 16.97 -17.52
CA GLY A 317 8.62 17.72 -17.09
C GLY A 317 9.97 16.98 -17.11
N GLU A 318 10.04 15.69 -16.81
CA GLU A 318 11.30 14.93 -16.81
C GLU A 318 11.08 13.50 -17.33
N SER A 319 11.86 13.11 -18.35
CA SER A 319 11.85 11.76 -18.91
C SER A 319 12.64 10.82 -18.00
N ASP A 320 12.02 10.36 -16.92
CA ASP A 320 12.58 9.28 -16.09
C ASP A 320 12.32 7.94 -16.80
N TYR A 321 13.39 7.28 -17.25
CA TYR A 321 13.33 5.89 -17.71
C TYR A 321 13.04 5.01 -16.50
N CYS A 322 11.78 4.60 -16.32
CA CYS A 322 11.42 3.58 -15.33
C CYS A 322 11.66 2.21 -15.97
N LYS A 323 12.57 1.39 -15.40
CA LYS A 323 12.76 0.01 -15.87
C LYS A 323 11.56 -0.83 -15.48
N HIS A 324 10.94 -1.47 -16.46
CA HIS A 324 9.80 -2.37 -16.25
C HIS A 324 10.33 -3.81 -16.20
N ASP A 325 10.49 -4.37 -15.00
CA ASP A 325 10.99 -5.74 -14.86
C ASP A 325 9.87 -6.65 -14.32
N ILE A 326 10.22 -7.81 -13.77
CA ILE A 326 9.29 -8.68 -13.06
C ILE A 326 9.20 -8.24 -11.60
N HIS A 327 8.00 -8.26 -11.04
CA HIS A 327 7.73 -8.16 -9.60
C HIS A 327 6.71 -9.20 -9.11
N ALA A 328 6.09 -9.96 -10.02
CA ALA A 328 5.20 -11.07 -9.72
C ALA A 328 5.91 -12.15 -8.90
N LYS A 329 5.19 -12.74 -7.94
CA LYS A 329 5.62 -13.96 -7.25
C LYS A 329 4.53 -15.01 -7.40
N ILE A 330 4.82 -16.01 -8.23
CA ILE A 330 3.88 -17.08 -8.61
C ILE A 330 4.60 -18.40 -8.45
N TYR A 331 3.96 -19.36 -7.82
CA TYR A 331 4.41 -20.74 -7.83
C TYR A 331 3.28 -21.62 -8.30
N MET A 332 3.56 -22.54 -9.22
CA MET A 332 2.59 -23.59 -9.58
C MET A 332 3.24 -24.95 -9.40
N LEU A 333 2.53 -25.84 -8.72
CA LEU A 333 2.90 -27.24 -8.55
C LEU A 333 1.78 -28.10 -9.13
N ARG A 334 2.11 -29.01 -10.04
CA ARG A 334 1.17 -30.06 -10.45
C ARG A 334 1.62 -31.42 -9.95
N LYS A 335 0.75 -32.13 -9.23
CA LYS A 335 0.92 -33.55 -8.92
C LYS A 335 -0.27 -34.34 -9.44
N ASN A 336 -0.05 -35.21 -10.42
CA ASN A 336 -1.10 -35.99 -11.08
C ASN A 336 -2.19 -35.07 -11.66
N ALA A 337 -3.42 -35.17 -11.16
CA ALA A 337 -4.56 -34.39 -11.59
C ALA A 337 -4.73 -33.07 -10.82
N ASP A 338 -3.99 -32.88 -9.73
CA ASP A 338 -4.13 -31.73 -8.83
C ASP A 338 -3.07 -30.68 -9.13
N THR A 339 -3.49 -29.42 -9.13
CA THR A 339 -2.64 -28.26 -9.37
C THR A 339 -2.82 -27.27 -8.23
N GLU A 340 -1.73 -26.79 -7.66
CA GLU A 340 -1.70 -25.76 -6.64
C GLU A 340 -1.02 -24.51 -7.20
N VAL A 341 -1.64 -23.34 -7.03
CA VAL A 341 -1.09 -22.06 -7.46
C VAL A 341 -0.95 -21.15 -6.24
N TYR A 342 0.26 -20.70 -5.96
CA TYR A 342 0.57 -19.78 -4.87
C TYR A 342 0.84 -18.39 -5.42
N LEU A 343 0.19 -17.39 -4.85
CA LEU A 343 0.30 -15.97 -5.23
C LEU A 343 0.50 -15.10 -3.99
N GLY A 344 1.27 -14.02 -4.09
CA GLY A 344 1.40 -13.03 -3.03
C GLY A 344 2.79 -12.41 -2.93
N SER A 345 3.27 -12.22 -1.71
CA SER A 345 4.47 -11.41 -1.44
C SER A 345 5.80 -12.16 -1.39
N LEU A 346 5.78 -13.50 -1.31
CA LEU A 346 6.95 -14.34 -1.05
C LEU A 346 7.85 -14.47 -2.27
N ASN A 347 9.08 -13.93 -2.18
CA ASN A 347 10.13 -14.20 -3.16
C ASN A 347 10.71 -15.61 -2.98
N ALA A 348 11.32 -16.16 -4.02
CA ALA A 348 12.03 -17.45 -3.99
C ALA A 348 13.43 -17.31 -3.34
N SER A 349 13.50 -16.65 -2.19
CA SER A 349 14.74 -16.34 -1.49
C SER A 349 14.76 -16.88 -0.06
N HIS A 350 15.95 -17.10 0.48
CA HIS A 350 16.18 -17.65 1.81
C HIS A 350 15.43 -16.87 2.90
N ASN A 351 15.60 -15.54 2.91
CA ASN A 351 14.97 -14.69 3.92
C ASN A 351 13.44 -14.72 3.81
N ALA A 352 12.87 -14.75 2.61
CA ALA A 352 11.42 -14.80 2.42
C ALA A 352 10.81 -16.10 2.93
N VAL A 353 11.50 -17.23 2.73
CA VAL A 353 11.01 -18.56 3.15
C VAL A 353 11.19 -18.80 4.66
N TYR A 354 12.30 -18.34 5.25
CA TYR A 354 12.68 -18.74 6.62
C TYR A 354 12.59 -17.63 7.68
N GLY A 355 12.47 -16.36 7.30
CA GLY A 355 12.58 -15.24 8.24
C GLY A 355 11.53 -14.15 8.13
N ASN A 356 11.25 -13.69 6.92
CA ASN A 356 10.34 -12.57 6.70
C ASN A 356 8.91 -12.93 7.11
N ILE A 357 8.13 -11.88 7.36
CA ILE A 357 6.68 -11.99 7.40
C ILE A 357 6.18 -11.75 5.97
N GLU A 358 5.46 -12.72 5.44
CA GLU A 358 4.93 -12.72 4.07
C GLU A 358 3.45 -13.10 4.10
N PHE A 359 2.70 -12.74 3.07
CA PHE A 359 1.31 -13.15 2.92
C PHE A 359 1.10 -13.76 1.54
N MET A 360 0.63 -15.00 1.53
CA MET A 360 0.34 -15.77 0.32
C MET A 360 -1.09 -16.28 0.34
N ILE A 361 -1.66 -16.47 -0.84
CA ILE A 361 -2.85 -17.29 -1.06
C ILE A 361 -2.47 -18.51 -1.89
N LEU A 362 -2.95 -19.67 -1.47
CA LEU A 362 -2.93 -20.91 -2.22
C LEU A 362 -4.30 -21.09 -2.88
N LEU A 363 -4.33 -21.24 -4.20
CA LEU A 363 -5.50 -21.60 -4.98
C LEU A 363 -5.37 -23.05 -5.46
N LYS A 364 -6.36 -23.89 -5.16
CA LYS A 364 -6.39 -25.29 -5.58
C LYS A 364 -7.20 -25.44 -6.86
N SER A 365 -6.58 -26.08 -7.85
CA SER A 365 -7.13 -26.33 -9.17
C SER A 365 -6.87 -27.78 -9.62
N LYS A 366 -7.34 -28.11 -10.83
CA LYS A 366 -7.11 -29.39 -11.48
C LYS A 366 -6.32 -29.16 -12.78
N ASN A 367 -5.50 -30.14 -13.17
CA ASN A 367 -4.72 -30.13 -14.42
C ASN A 367 -5.57 -29.73 -15.65
N ARG A 368 -6.81 -30.23 -15.71
CA ARG A 368 -7.74 -29.91 -16.81
C ARG A 368 -8.07 -28.42 -16.94
N TYR A 369 -7.85 -27.61 -15.90
CA TYR A 369 -8.01 -26.16 -15.89
C TYR A 369 -6.66 -25.48 -15.95
N ILE A 370 -5.78 -25.75 -14.98
CA ILE A 370 -4.48 -25.10 -14.83
C ILE A 370 -3.35 -26.13 -14.87
N ASN A 371 -2.38 -25.92 -15.76
CA ASN A 371 -1.15 -26.68 -15.91
C ASN A 371 -0.06 -25.81 -16.56
N LEU A 372 1.16 -26.33 -16.66
CA LEU A 372 2.31 -25.52 -17.07
C LEU A 372 2.14 -25.00 -18.49
N GLU A 373 1.69 -25.82 -19.43
CA GLU A 373 1.46 -25.41 -20.81
C GLU A 373 0.46 -24.26 -20.92
N LYS A 374 -0.65 -24.32 -20.19
CA LYS A 374 -1.68 -23.27 -20.23
C LYS A 374 -1.22 -21.97 -19.58
N LEU A 375 -0.58 -22.06 -18.40
CA LEU A 375 -0.05 -20.86 -17.73
C LEU A 375 1.06 -20.22 -18.58
N LYS A 376 1.95 -21.03 -19.16
CA LYS A 376 2.98 -20.57 -20.08
C LYS A 376 2.37 -19.85 -21.27
N LYS A 377 1.34 -20.43 -21.90
CA LYS A 377 0.65 -19.80 -23.03
C LYS A 377 0.02 -18.46 -22.67
N ASP A 378 -0.59 -18.36 -21.49
CA ASP A 378 -1.16 -17.11 -20.98
C ASP A 378 -0.05 -16.07 -20.73
N ILE A 379 1.00 -16.44 -19.99
CA ILE A 379 2.14 -15.55 -19.63
C ILE A 379 2.89 -15.06 -20.88
N PHE A 380 3.03 -15.91 -21.90
CA PHE A 380 3.71 -15.57 -23.16
C PHE A 380 2.78 -14.90 -24.19
N SER A 381 1.52 -14.64 -23.82
CA SER A 381 0.52 -14.05 -24.71
C SER A 381 0.38 -14.83 -26.05
N GLY A 382 0.51 -16.16 -25.99
CA GLY A 382 0.46 -17.05 -27.15
C GLY A 382 1.55 -18.12 -27.15
N ASP A 383 1.99 -18.49 -28.35
CA ASP A 383 3.04 -19.48 -28.54
C ASP A 383 4.41 -18.91 -28.14
N GLU A 384 5.32 -19.78 -27.68
CA GLU A 384 6.65 -19.38 -27.18
C GLU A 384 7.49 -18.63 -28.23
N ASP A 385 7.47 -19.09 -29.48
CA ASP A 385 8.17 -18.43 -30.60
C ASP A 385 7.33 -17.29 -31.22
N GLY A 386 6.20 -16.95 -30.61
CA GLY A 386 5.29 -15.92 -31.08
C GLY A 386 5.90 -14.52 -30.97
N PRO A 387 5.52 -13.58 -31.86
CA PRO A 387 6.01 -12.21 -31.83
C PRO A 387 5.60 -11.44 -30.56
N ASN A 388 4.54 -11.90 -29.88
CA ASN A 388 3.99 -11.26 -28.69
C ASN A 388 4.63 -11.75 -27.39
N ASN A 389 5.48 -12.79 -27.42
CA ASN A 389 6.11 -13.31 -26.21
C ASN A 389 7.09 -12.26 -25.64
N PRO A 390 6.89 -11.77 -24.42
CA PRO A 390 7.75 -10.75 -23.84
C PRO A 390 9.04 -11.32 -23.21
N PHE A 391 9.18 -12.64 -23.16
CA PHE A 391 10.31 -13.32 -22.53
C PHE A 391 11.29 -13.89 -23.55
N LYS A 392 12.55 -14.03 -23.13
CA LYS A 392 13.63 -14.74 -23.82
C LYS A 392 14.13 -15.88 -22.94
N GLU A 393 14.40 -17.05 -23.53
CA GLU A 393 15.06 -18.15 -22.81
C GLU A 393 16.54 -17.82 -22.61
N VAL A 394 17.04 -18.02 -21.39
CA VAL A 394 18.42 -17.70 -20.99
C VAL A 394 19.11 -18.97 -20.52
N PHE A 395 20.36 -19.14 -20.95
CA PHE A 395 21.23 -20.23 -20.52
C PHE A 395 22.35 -19.65 -19.65
N LEU A 396 22.54 -20.20 -18.45
CA LEU A 396 23.68 -19.81 -17.62
C LEU A 396 24.99 -20.25 -18.28
N SER A 397 26.01 -19.43 -18.13
CA SER A 397 27.38 -19.77 -18.49
C SER A 397 28.15 -20.25 -17.25
N ASP A 398 29.20 -21.06 -17.44
CA ASP A 398 30.09 -21.52 -16.36
C ASP A 398 31.00 -20.38 -15.85
N GLY A 399 30.40 -19.28 -15.39
CA GLY A 399 31.06 -18.19 -14.70
C GLY A 399 31.17 -18.44 -13.21
N GLU A 400 32.09 -17.74 -12.55
CA GLU A 400 32.06 -17.66 -11.08
C GLU A 400 30.81 -16.87 -10.67
N ALA A 401 29.97 -17.45 -9.81
CA ALA A 401 28.84 -16.73 -9.23
C ALA A 401 29.38 -15.53 -8.44
N GLU A 402 28.91 -14.33 -8.76
CA GLU A 402 29.35 -13.12 -8.08
C GLU A 402 28.85 -13.12 -6.63
N GLU A 403 29.76 -12.91 -5.69
CA GLU A 403 29.40 -12.61 -4.30
C GLU A 403 28.90 -11.15 -4.25
N GLU A 404 27.77 -10.92 -3.56
CA GLU A 404 27.08 -9.62 -3.52
C GLU A 404 28.04 -8.44 -3.24
N GLU A 405 28.19 -7.53 -4.21
CA GLU A 405 28.78 -6.21 -3.98
C GLU A 405 27.82 -5.35 -3.12
N ASN A 406 27.99 -5.41 -1.79
CA ASN A 406 27.83 -4.33 -0.79
C ASN A 406 26.71 -3.26 -0.95
N SER A 407 25.56 -3.53 -1.58
CA SER A 407 24.37 -2.66 -1.46
C SER A 407 23.62 -2.85 -0.13
N ASP A 408 23.81 -4.01 0.51
CA ASP A 408 23.22 -4.39 1.79
C ASP A 408 23.60 -3.48 2.96
N GLY A 409 24.74 -2.79 2.89
CA GLY A 409 25.23 -1.96 4.00
C GLY A 409 24.26 -0.86 4.41
N ILE A 410 23.69 -0.15 3.43
CA ILE A 410 22.73 0.93 3.67
C ILE A 410 21.40 0.36 4.19
N ASP A 411 20.91 -0.72 3.58
CA ASP A 411 19.65 -1.34 4.02
C ASP A 411 19.76 -1.92 5.43
N ILE A 412 20.90 -2.50 5.79
CA ILE A 412 21.20 -2.93 7.17
C ILE A 412 21.20 -1.73 8.11
N LEU A 413 21.83 -0.61 7.74
CA LEU A 413 21.82 0.62 8.55
C LEU A 413 20.40 1.17 8.73
N ILE A 414 19.58 1.23 7.67
CA ILE A 414 18.16 1.63 7.76
C ILE A 414 17.43 0.72 8.75
N LYS A 415 17.60 -0.60 8.63
CA LYS A 415 16.97 -1.57 9.52
C LYS A 415 17.46 -1.47 10.97
N GLN A 416 18.73 -1.10 11.19
CA GLN A 416 19.27 -0.83 12.52
C GLN A 416 18.67 0.44 13.12
N ILE A 417 18.63 1.53 12.36
CA ILE A 417 18.13 2.83 12.83
C ILE A 417 16.66 2.72 13.23
N ASN A 418 15.84 2.04 12.43
CA ASN A 418 14.42 1.84 12.70
C ASN A 418 14.14 0.90 13.89
N ARG A 419 15.16 0.22 14.43
CA ARG A 419 15.03 -0.58 15.66
C ARG A 419 15.36 0.22 16.92
N TYR A 420 15.91 1.43 16.80
CA TYR A 420 15.96 2.34 17.94
C TYR A 420 14.56 2.77 18.34
N LYS A 421 14.38 2.98 19.65
CA LYS A 421 13.16 3.57 20.17
C LYS A 421 13.33 5.09 20.18
N ILE A 422 12.74 5.74 19.18
CA ILE A 422 12.83 7.18 18.97
C ILE A 422 11.50 7.83 19.36
N HIS A 423 11.54 8.89 20.15
CA HIS A 423 10.36 9.71 20.46
C HIS A 423 10.69 11.17 20.24
N ALA A 424 9.69 11.94 19.82
CA ALA A 424 9.81 13.38 19.67
C ALA A 424 8.81 14.10 20.58
N ILE A 425 9.19 15.28 21.06
CA ILE A 425 8.35 16.15 21.89
C ILE A 425 8.35 17.53 21.26
N VAL A 426 7.17 18.07 21.04
CA VAL A 426 6.95 19.45 20.59
C VAL A 426 6.89 20.37 21.82
N ILE A 427 7.64 21.47 21.77
CA ILE A 427 7.72 22.47 22.82
C ILE A 427 7.28 23.81 22.23
N GLU A 428 6.26 24.43 22.82
CA GLU A 428 5.81 25.77 22.42
C GLU A 428 6.84 26.83 22.84
N ASN A 429 7.22 27.70 21.89
CA ASN A 429 8.22 28.74 22.07
C ASN A 429 7.77 30.05 21.40
N GLY A 430 6.81 30.74 22.03
CA GLY A 430 6.17 31.93 21.49
C GLY A 430 5.29 31.58 20.29
N ASP A 431 5.47 32.26 19.16
CA ASP A 431 4.71 32.01 17.93
C ASP A 431 5.17 30.77 17.15
N TYR A 432 6.25 30.12 17.61
CA TYR A 432 6.87 28.98 16.97
C TYR A 432 6.96 27.79 17.92
N TYR A 433 7.34 26.65 17.38
CA TYR A 433 7.49 25.39 18.09
C TYR A 433 8.89 24.83 17.88
N ASP A 434 9.44 24.21 18.90
CA ASP A 434 10.70 23.46 18.81
C ASP A 434 10.38 21.97 18.92
N ILE A 435 11.04 21.13 18.13
CA ILE A 435 10.92 19.67 18.23
C ILE A 435 12.21 19.10 18.82
N LYS A 436 12.09 18.35 19.92
CA LYS A 436 13.18 17.57 20.50
C LYS A 436 12.95 16.08 20.24
N ALA A 437 13.77 15.47 19.39
CA ALA A 437 13.79 14.03 19.18
C ALA A 437 14.87 13.36 20.03
N VAL A 438 14.54 12.26 20.70
CA VAL A 438 15.42 11.51 21.61
C VAL A 438 15.47 10.05 21.18
N VAL A 439 16.68 9.52 21.08
CA VAL A 439 16.96 8.11 20.72
C VAL A 439 17.37 7.35 21.98
N GLU A 440 16.58 6.37 22.40
CA GLU A 440 16.93 5.54 23.55
C GLU A 440 18.06 4.54 23.21
N ASN A 441 19.03 4.39 24.12
CA ASN A 441 20.18 3.48 23.99
C ASN A 441 20.99 3.70 22.70
N TYR A 442 21.20 4.97 22.32
CA TYR A 442 21.94 5.31 21.11
C TYR A 442 23.40 4.83 21.15
N GLU A 443 23.80 4.10 20.10
CA GLU A 443 25.20 3.79 19.82
C GLU A 443 25.63 4.50 18.54
N LYS A 444 26.83 5.11 18.58
CA LYS A 444 27.35 5.85 17.43
C LYS A 444 27.61 4.91 16.26
N LEU A 445 26.93 5.16 15.16
CA LEU A 445 27.10 4.44 13.90
C LEU A 445 28.23 5.06 13.08
N ASP A 446 29.00 4.24 12.39
CA ASP A 446 30.08 4.67 11.49
C ASP A 446 29.52 4.96 10.09
N ALA A 447 28.61 5.92 10.01
CA ALA A 447 27.97 6.37 8.77
C ALA A 447 27.52 7.84 8.89
N ASN A 448 27.48 8.55 7.76
CA ASN A 448 26.95 9.91 7.71
C ASN A 448 25.42 9.86 7.64
N ILE A 449 24.78 10.02 8.79
CA ILE A 449 23.32 9.91 8.93
C ILE A 449 22.77 11.25 9.41
N LYS A 450 21.75 11.75 8.73
CA LYS A 450 21.03 12.97 9.10
C LYS A 450 19.54 12.73 9.24
N LEU A 451 18.90 13.50 10.11
CA LEU A 451 17.47 13.53 10.31
C LEU A 451 16.94 14.94 10.09
N SER A 452 15.79 15.07 9.42
CA SER A 452 15.07 16.34 9.29
C SER A 452 13.55 16.15 9.35
N PRO A 453 12.75 17.13 9.79
CA PRO A 453 11.31 17.10 9.61
C PRO A 453 10.95 17.13 8.11
N ILE A 454 9.96 16.35 7.67
CA ILE A 454 9.67 16.16 6.23
C ILE A 454 9.38 17.47 5.49
N LEU A 455 8.69 18.42 6.15
CA LEU A 455 8.29 19.71 5.58
C LEU A 455 9.39 20.77 5.64
N VAL A 456 10.47 20.54 6.39
CA VAL A 456 11.56 21.53 6.59
C VAL A 456 12.92 20.85 6.49
N LYS A 457 13.20 20.24 5.33
CA LYS A 457 14.45 19.51 5.04
C LYS A 457 15.73 20.34 5.27
N SER A 458 15.65 21.66 5.16
CA SER A 458 16.76 22.57 5.42
C SER A 458 17.26 22.58 6.87
N LYS A 459 16.45 22.07 7.82
CA LYS A 459 16.81 21.90 9.23
C LYS A 459 17.40 20.53 9.55
N ALA A 460 18.03 19.87 8.57
CA ALA A 460 18.69 18.58 8.80
C ALA A 460 19.81 18.69 9.84
N VAL A 461 19.81 17.77 10.80
CA VAL A 461 20.83 17.63 11.85
C VAL A 461 21.44 16.24 11.83
N ASP A 462 22.63 16.10 12.38
CA ASP A 462 23.30 14.80 12.49
C ASP A 462 22.54 13.88 13.45
N PHE A 463 22.35 12.63 13.03
CA PHE A 463 21.66 11.63 13.83
C PHE A 463 22.44 11.33 15.11
N SER A 464 21.82 11.58 16.25
CA SER A 464 22.47 11.51 17.56
C SER A 464 21.43 11.23 18.65
N GLU A 465 21.91 11.03 19.89
CA GLU A 465 21.03 10.75 21.04
C GLU A 465 19.94 11.81 21.24
N ILE A 466 20.26 13.09 20.98
CA ILE A 466 19.34 14.22 21.11
C ILE A 466 19.46 15.10 19.87
N MET A 467 18.35 15.28 19.16
CA MET A 467 18.23 16.11 17.98
C MET A 467 17.22 17.23 18.23
N LEU A 468 17.60 18.47 17.93
CA LEU A 468 16.77 19.66 18.18
C LEU A 468 16.48 20.38 16.85
N PHE A 469 15.19 20.63 16.61
CA PHE A 469 14.69 21.39 15.46
C PHE A 469 13.97 22.63 15.94
N GLU A 470 14.65 23.78 15.94
CA GLU A 470 14.12 25.02 16.50
C GLU A 470 13.23 25.78 15.51
N LYS A 471 12.34 26.64 15.99
CA LYS A 471 11.58 27.64 15.21
C LYS A 471 10.79 27.04 14.04
N MET A 472 9.83 26.17 14.35
CA MET A 472 8.90 25.56 13.41
C MET A 472 7.54 26.24 13.48
N ALA A 473 6.91 26.46 12.32
CA ALA A 473 5.51 26.89 12.27
C ALA A 473 4.58 25.70 12.60
N MET A 474 3.42 25.98 13.19
CA MET A 474 2.43 24.94 13.54
C MET A 474 2.04 24.06 12.35
N SER A 475 1.87 24.64 11.15
CA SER A 475 1.52 23.91 9.93
C SER A 475 2.64 23.02 9.38
N PHE A 476 3.86 23.12 9.93
CA PHE A 476 5.01 22.30 9.55
C PHE A 476 5.33 21.20 10.57
N LEU A 477 4.55 21.10 11.64
CA LEU A 477 4.66 19.99 12.60
C LEU A 477 4.08 18.72 12.00
N SER A 478 4.87 17.65 12.02
CA SER A 478 4.56 16.37 11.39
C SER A 478 5.21 15.23 12.19
N GLU A 479 4.59 14.06 12.17
CA GLU A 479 5.20 12.82 12.66
C GLU A 479 6.15 12.19 11.64
N PHE A 480 6.21 12.70 10.40
CA PHE A 480 7.11 12.24 9.36
C PHE A 480 8.43 13.01 9.35
N TYR A 481 9.52 12.26 9.33
CA TYR A 481 10.89 12.74 9.28
C TYR A 481 11.62 12.08 8.12
N VAL A 482 12.62 12.76 7.57
CA VAL A 482 13.48 12.25 6.50
C VAL A 482 14.80 11.82 7.11
N LEU A 483 15.09 10.53 6.99
CA LEU A 483 16.38 9.92 7.25
C LEU A 483 17.22 9.93 5.97
N SER A 484 18.35 10.62 6.01
CA SER A 484 19.32 10.68 4.92
C SER A 484 20.58 9.93 5.32
N ILE A 485 20.94 8.89 4.56
CA ILE A 485 22.15 8.09 4.79
C ILE A 485 23.04 8.23 3.57
N SER A 486 24.26 8.72 3.79
CA SER A 486 25.26 8.82 2.73
C SER A 486 26.36 7.78 2.92
N ASP A 487 26.71 7.08 1.85
CA ASP A 487 27.86 6.19 1.83
C ASP A 487 29.18 6.97 1.67
N ASN A 488 30.31 6.25 1.78
CA ASN A 488 31.64 6.82 1.63
C ASN A 488 31.96 7.27 0.18
N CYS A 489 31.12 6.86 -0.78
CA CYS A 489 31.24 7.18 -2.20
C CYS A 489 30.40 8.42 -2.60
N GLY A 490 29.61 8.97 -1.68
CA GLY A 490 28.74 10.13 -1.89
C GLY A 490 27.31 9.81 -2.33
N ASN A 491 26.95 8.54 -2.49
CA ASN A 491 25.56 8.17 -2.78
C ASN A 491 24.72 8.38 -1.53
N THR A 492 23.56 9.02 -1.68
CA THR A 492 22.66 9.31 -0.56
C THR A 492 21.31 8.65 -0.78
N VAL A 493 20.90 7.84 0.19
CA VAL A 493 19.56 7.23 0.24
C VAL A 493 18.71 8.03 1.23
N ASN A 494 17.54 8.46 0.77
CA ASN A 494 16.55 9.12 1.61
C ASN A 494 15.36 8.18 1.86
N ARG A 495 14.93 8.11 3.11
CA ARG A 495 13.72 7.39 3.53
C ARG A 495 12.92 8.24 4.50
N VAL A 496 11.60 8.18 4.38
CA VAL A 496 10.70 8.76 5.37
C VAL A 496 10.54 7.75 6.50
N ILE A 497 10.63 8.22 7.73
CA ILE A 497 10.30 7.47 8.94
C ILE A 497 9.25 8.24 9.73
N LYS A 498 8.33 7.50 10.34
CA LYS A 498 7.35 8.04 11.28
C LYS A 498 7.85 7.89 12.71
N ILE A 499 7.97 9.00 13.42
CA ILE A 499 8.40 9.06 14.82
C ILE A 499 7.21 9.53 15.66
N ASP A 500 6.89 8.79 16.73
CA ASP A 500 5.85 9.15 17.68
C ASP A 500 6.19 10.51 18.30
N THR A 501 5.35 11.52 18.02
CA THR A 501 5.64 12.92 18.32
C THR A 501 4.57 13.49 19.26
N GLU A 502 4.91 13.60 20.54
CA GLU A 502 4.01 14.13 21.57
C GLU A 502 3.94 15.67 21.52
N GLY A 503 2.77 16.22 21.83
CA GLY A 503 2.59 17.68 21.98
C GLY A 503 2.28 18.45 20.69
N ILE A 504 1.99 17.77 19.57
CA ILE A 504 1.47 18.44 18.37
C ILE A 504 0.11 19.12 18.72
N PRO A 505 -0.05 20.43 18.45
CA PRO A 505 -1.31 21.15 18.69
C PRO A 505 -2.49 20.53 17.94
N ARG A 506 -3.66 20.45 18.59
CA ARG A 506 -4.87 19.85 18.00
C ARG A 506 -5.42 20.67 16.83
N GLU A 507 -5.13 21.97 16.83
CA GLU A 507 -5.55 22.95 15.83
C GLU A 507 -4.71 22.85 14.53
N ARG A 508 -3.61 22.08 14.53
CA ARG A 508 -2.70 21.94 13.38
C ARG A 508 -3.41 21.51 12.11
N ASP A 509 -4.23 20.47 12.19
CA ASP A 509 -4.97 19.95 11.02
C ASP A 509 -5.92 21.01 10.45
N GLY A 510 -6.57 21.78 11.33
CA GLY A 510 -7.45 22.86 10.93
C GLY A 510 -6.73 23.98 10.20
N LYS A 511 -5.53 24.33 10.67
CA LYS A 511 -4.66 25.33 10.02
C LYS A 511 -4.13 24.87 8.65
N ILE A 512 -3.92 23.57 8.48
CA ILE A 512 -3.53 23.00 7.18
C ILE A 512 -4.71 23.06 6.21
N ILE A 513 -5.90 22.68 6.67
CA ILE A 513 -7.14 22.76 5.88
C ILE A 513 -7.40 24.21 5.45
N SER A 514 -7.32 25.17 6.37
CA SER A 514 -7.54 26.59 6.06
C SER A 514 -6.50 27.13 5.07
N SER A 515 -5.23 26.73 5.20
CA SER A 515 -4.18 27.08 4.24
C SER A 515 -4.40 26.53 2.83
N ILE A 516 -5.10 25.41 2.67
CA ILE A 516 -5.37 24.78 1.37
C ILE A 516 -6.59 25.41 0.70
N ILE A 517 -7.65 25.65 1.48
CA ILE A 517 -8.84 26.34 0.98
C ILE A 517 -8.50 27.81 0.66
N GLY A 518 -7.67 28.44 1.48
CA GLY A 518 -7.26 29.84 1.37
C GLY A 518 -8.41 30.82 1.62
N ASP A 519 -8.16 32.10 1.39
CA ASP A 519 -9.13 33.18 1.60
C ASP A 519 -10.16 33.33 0.46
N ASN A 520 -10.26 32.34 -0.43
CA ASN A 520 -11.14 32.38 -1.59
C ASN A 520 -12.50 31.75 -1.27
N GLU A 521 -13.56 32.56 -1.25
CA GLU A 521 -14.94 32.08 -1.09
C GLU A 521 -15.29 30.99 -2.11
N GLN A 522 -14.77 31.04 -3.34
CA GLN A 522 -15.03 30.02 -4.36
C GLN A 522 -14.45 28.65 -3.96
N ASN A 523 -13.26 28.62 -3.35
CA ASN A 523 -12.67 27.36 -2.87
C ASN A 523 -13.48 26.78 -1.71
N PHE A 524 -14.02 27.63 -0.84
CA PHE A 524 -14.96 27.21 0.20
C PHE A 524 -16.22 26.56 -0.41
N TYR A 525 -16.85 27.19 -1.41
CA TYR A 525 -18.03 26.61 -2.06
C TYR A 525 -17.72 25.35 -2.86
N ARG A 526 -16.54 25.27 -3.48
CA ARG A 526 -16.08 24.07 -4.19
C ARG A 526 -15.90 22.89 -3.22
N TYR A 527 -15.25 23.14 -2.08
CA TYR A 527 -15.12 22.15 -1.02
C TYR A 527 -16.49 21.74 -0.42
N LEU A 528 -17.41 22.70 -0.27
CA LEU A 528 -18.78 22.42 0.15
C LEU A 528 -19.55 21.57 -0.88
N GLY A 529 -19.35 21.82 -2.18
CA GLY A 529 -19.92 21.01 -3.27
C GLY A 529 -19.49 19.55 -3.19
N LEU A 530 -18.20 19.29 -2.91
CA LEU A 530 -17.66 17.95 -2.69
C LEU A 530 -18.31 17.25 -1.49
N LEU A 531 -18.46 17.95 -0.36
CA LEU A 531 -19.15 17.41 0.83
C LEU A 531 -20.62 17.06 0.54
N LEU A 532 -21.29 17.85 -0.29
CA LEU A 532 -22.69 17.60 -0.66
C LEU A 532 -22.84 16.49 -1.71
N GLY A 533 -21.75 16.02 -2.33
CA GLY A 533 -21.75 15.02 -3.39
C GLY A 533 -22.58 15.49 -4.58
N ASP A 534 -22.22 16.64 -5.14
CA ASP A 534 -22.92 17.23 -6.28
C ASP A 534 -21.96 17.73 -7.37
N ASP A 535 -21.77 16.88 -8.38
CA ASP A 535 -20.97 17.17 -9.57
C ASP A 535 -21.49 18.38 -10.35
N TYR A 536 -22.77 18.74 -10.20
CA TYR A 536 -23.39 19.88 -10.85
C TYR A 536 -22.95 21.20 -10.20
N ILE A 537 -22.81 21.22 -8.86
CA ILE A 537 -22.26 22.38 -8.14
C ILE A 537 -20.77 22.56 -8.49
N ILE A 538 -20.03 21.46 -8.56
CA ILE A 538 -18.62 21.46 -8.97
C ILE A 538 -18.47 21.99 -10.40
N SER A 539 -19.25 21.45 -11.35
CA SER A 539 -19.24 21.87 -12.76
C SER A 539 -19.67 23.32 -12.95
N ALA A 540 -20.66 23.80 -12.19
CA ALA A 540 -21.10 25.20 -12.24
C ALA A 540 -20.02 26.17 -11.73
N ILE A 541 -19.32 25.80 -10.65
CA ILE A 541 -18.22 26.59 -10.10
C ILE A 541 -17.00 26.55 -11.04
N GLU A 542 -16.67 25.41 -11.63
CA GLU A 542 -15.55 25.26 -12.58
C GLU A 542 -15.80 26.00 -13.91
N SER A 543 -17.06 26.04 -14.38
CA SER A 543 -17.46 26.84 -15.54
C SER A 543 -17.29 28.36 -15.30
N ASP A 544 -17.47 28.82 -14.06
CA ASP A 544 -17.19 30.20 -13.64
C ASP A 544 -15.68 30.51 -13.61
N VAL A 545 -14.84 29.53 -13.23
CA VAL A 545 -13.37 29.67 -13.23
C VAL A 545 -12.81 29.76 -14.66
N LEU A 546 -13.34 28.94 -15.59
CA LEU A 546 -12.94 28.95 -17.00
C LEU A 546 -13.41 30.22 -17.75
N SER A 547 -14.56 30.78 -17.37
CA SER A 547 -15.09 32.01 -17.96
C SER A 547 -14.49 33.31 -17.37
N GLY A 548 -13.91 33.23 -16.16
CA GLY A 548 -13.31 34.34 -15.43
C GLY A 548 -11.99 34.89 -15.98
N GLN A 549 -11.35 34.24 -16.97
CA GLN A 549 -10.10 34.76 -17.56
C GLN A 549 -10.29 36.02 -18.44
N ASN A 550 -11.53 36.47 -18.71
CA ASN A 550 -11.76 37.57 -19.64
C ASN A 550 -12.65 38.73 -19.17
N ASN A 551 -13.11 38.84 -17.92
CA ASN A 551 -13.81 40.06 -17.49
C ASN A 551 -13.73 40.37 -15.99
N VAL A 552 -13.48 41.65 -15.69
CA VAL A 552 -13.51 42.25 -14.35
C VAL A 552 -14.96 42.39 -13.87
N ALA A 553 -15.46 41.42 -13.10
CA ALA A 553 -16.74 41.52 -12.37
C ALA A 553 -16.81 40.57 -11.17
N GLY A 554 -15.97 40.78 -10.15
CA GLY A 554 -15.88 39.93 -8.96
C GLY A 554 -16.95 40.14 -7.88
N ALA A 555 -18.25 40.17 -8.21
CA ALA A 555 -19.29 40.35 -7.18
C ALA A 555 -20.63 39.61 -7.40
N ASN A 556 -20.84 38.88 -8.51
CA ASN A 556 -22.16 38.32 -8.84
C ASN A 556 -22.28 36.78 -8.80
N SER A 557 -21.19 36.01 -8.61
CA SER A 557 -21.27 34.53 -8.63
C SER A 557 -22.03 33.92 -7.44
N PHE A 558 -22.06 34.60 -6.28
CA PHE A 558 -22.75 34.11 -5.09
C PHE A 558 -24.28 34.12 -5.21
N ALA A 559 -24.86 35.14 -5.86
CA ALA A 559 -26.31 35.26 -5.99
C ALA A 559 -26.92 34.28 -6.99
N GLU A 560 -26.15 33.86 -8.01
CA GLU A 560 -26.62 32.95 -9.05
C GLU A 560 -26.59 31.47 -8.60
N ASN A 561 -25.64 31.08 -7.75
CA ASN A 561 -25.48 29.68 -7.31
C ASN A 561 -26.17 29.33 -5.97
N MET A 562 -26.59 30.32 -5.17
CA MET A 562 -27.28 30.10 -3.88
C MET A 562 -28.59 29.27 -3.97
N PRO A 563 -29.46 29.42 -4.99
CA PRO A 563 -30.66 28.59 -5.12
C PRO A 563 -30.33 27.10 -5.32
N VAL A 564 -29.28 26.80 -6.09
CA VAL A 564 -28.82 25.43 -6.36
C VAL A 564 -28.26 24.79 -5.09
N LEU A 565 -27.42 25.54 -4.37
CA LEU A 565 -26.88 25.10 -3.08
C LEU A 565 -27.99 24.85 -2.06
N TYR A 566 -28.97 25.75 -1.97
CA TYR A 566 -30.11 25.60 -1.06
C TYR A 566 -30.97 24.38 -1.38
N GLU A 567 -31.29 24.14 -2.65
CA GLU A 567 -32.03 22.94 -3.08
C GLU A 567 -31.27 21.66 -2.76
N LYS A 568 -29.96 21.64 -2.99
CA LYS A 568 -29.14 20.46 -2.67
C LYS A 568 -29.04 20.24 -1.16
N MET A 569 -28.84 21.29 -0.36
CA MET A 569 -28.89 21.18 1.11
C MET A 569 -30.25 20.66 1.60
N LEU A 570 -31.37 21.07 0.98
CA LEU A 570 -32.70 20.52 1.26
C LEU A 570 -32.81 19.03 0.92
N LYS A 571 -32.31 18.61 -0.25
CA LYS A 571 -32.29 17.19 -0.64
C LYS A 571 -31.43 16.38 0.31
N THR A 572 -30.20 16.82 0.57
CA THR A 572 -29.27 16.17 1.50
C THR A 572 -29.86 16.08 2.91
N ALA A 573 -30.58 17.10 3.37
CA ALA A 573 -31.25 17.08 4.66
C ALA A 573 -32.34 15.99 4.74
N ALA A 574 -32.97 15.64 3.61
CA ALA A 574 -33.99 14.61 3.54
C ALA A 574 -33.43 13.21 3.29
N THR A 575 -32.33 13.08 2.53
CA THR A 575 -31.82 11.77 2.07
C THR A 575 -30.55 11.31 2.78
N ALA A 576 -29.74 12.23 3.28
CA ALA A 576 -28.41 11.97 3.85
C ALA A 576 -28.08 12.99 4.97
N PRO A 577 -28.90 13.06 6.05
CA PRO A 577 -28.74 14.04 7.12
C PRO A 577 -27.37 13.96 7.82
N GLU A 578 -26.74 12.78 7.84
CA GLU A 578 -25.42 12.55 8.41
C GLU A 578 -24.31 13.42 7.76
N ARG A 579 -24.48 13.83 6.49
CA ARG A 579 -23.53 14.74 5.82
C ARG A 579 -23.50 16.13 6.47
N PHE A 580 -24.57 16.55 7.15
CA PHE A 580 -24.56 17.82 7.90
C PHE A 580 -23.59 17.79 9.08
N VAL A 581 -23.31 16.63 9.66
CA VAL A 581 -22.30 16.49 10.72
C VAL A 581 -20.90 16.81 10.17
N GLU A 582 -20.62 16.45 8.91
CA GLU A 582 -19.35 16.75 8.25
C GLU A 582 -19.23 18.24 7.91
N ILE A 583 -20.32 18.87 7.46
CA ILE A 583 -20.40 20.31 7.22
C ILE A 583 -20.22 21.08 8.55
N GLU A 584 -20.81 20.62 9.65
CA GLU A 584 -20.63 21.24 10.97
C GLU A 584 -19.16 21.20 11.40
N LYS A 585 -18.52 20.02 11.26
CA LYS A 585 -17.09 19.87 11.54
C LYS A 585 -16.25 20.80 10.68
N LEU A 586 -16.57 20.95 9.40
CA LEU A 586 -15.88 21.89 8.52
C LEU A 586 -16.01 23.33 9.03
N ILE A 587 -17.23 23.77 9.34
CA ILE A 587 -17.46 25.14 9.82
C ILE A 587 -16.67 25.36 11.10
N GLN A 588 -16.70 24.44 12.07
CA GLN A 588 -15.94 24.55 13.31
C GLN A 588 -14.43 24.68 13.07
N VAL A 589 -13.89 23.89 12.13
CA VAL A 589 -12.47 23.92 11.76
C VAL A 589 -12.08 25.24 11.09
N LEU A 590 -12.92 25.79 10.22
CA LEU A 590 -12.64 27.02 9.47
C LEU A 590 -13.06 28.32 10.18
N SER A 591 -13.79 28.23 11.28
CA SER A 591 -14.29 29.39 12.02
C SER A 591 -13.18 30.27 12.61
N VAL A 592 -11.98 29.71 12.79
CA VAL A 592 -10.84 30.39 13.41
C VAL A 592 -10.20 31.43 12.49
N ASP A 593 -10.29 31.23 11.17
CA ASP A 593 -9.60 32.05 10.16
C ASP A 593 -10.55 32.94 9.34
N ASP A 594 -11.82 33.11 9.77
CA ASP A 594 -12.85 33.91 9.08
C ASP A 594 -13.10 33.55 7.60
N ILE A 595 -12.73 32.34 7.17
CA ILE A 595 -12.89 31.84 5.80
C ILE A 595 -14.35 31.56 5.44
N VAL A 596 -15.21 31.27 6.43
CA VAL A 596 -16.61 30.91 6.20
C VAL A 596 -17.46 32.15 5.93
N PRO A 597 -18.08 32.30 4.74
CA PRO A 597 -18.89 33.47 4.42
C PRO A 597 -20.09 33.62 5.36
N GLU A 598 -20.37 34.85 5.82
CA GLU A 598 -21.44 35.15 6.77
C GLU A 598 -22.83 34.76 6.25
N ALA A 599 -23.05 34.93 4.94
CA ALA A 599 -24.29 34.54 4.28
C ALA A 599 -24.53 33.02 4.33
N PHE A 600 -23.48 32.21 4.22
CA PHE A 600 -23.59 30.76 4.36
C PHE A 600 -23.83 30.34 5.81
N ARG A 601 -23.19 30.99 6.80
CA ARG A 601 -23.45 30.71 8.23
C ARG A 601 -24.94 30.88 8.56
N ASN A 602 -25.55 31.97 8.10
CA ASN A 602 -26.98 32.23 8.29
C ASN A 602 -27.87 31.17 7.63
N LEU A 603 -27.50 30.72 6.43
CA LEU A 603 -28.20 29.64 5.74
C LEU A 603 -28.11 28.33 6.52
N TYR A 604 -26.89 27.93 6.89
CA TYR A 604 -26.61 26.70 7.61
C TYR A 604 -27.33 26.63 8.96
N ASP A 605 -27.35 27.73 9.72
CA ASP A 605 -28.08 27.82 11.00
C ASP A 605 -29.59 27.61 10.86
N THR A 606 -30.15 27.86 9.67
CA THR A 606 -31.56 27.57 9.36
C THR A 606 -31.77 26.06 9.20
N PHE A 607 -30.87 25.36 8.50
CA PHE A 607 -30.92 23.90 8.35
C PHE A 607 -30.61 23.17 9.66
N ARG A 608 -29.63 23.63 10.43
CA ARG A 608 -29.24 23.03 11.72
C ARG A 608 -30.37 23.00 12.74
N LYS A 609 -31.34 23.92 12.65
CA LYS A 609 -32.54 23.91 13.52
C LYS A 609 -33.55 22.81 13.17
N VAL A 610 -33.43 22.22 11.98
CA VAL A 610 -34.43 21.32 11.39
C VAL A 610 -33.87 19.91 11.16
N VAL A 611 -32.57 19.78 10.86
CA VAL A 611 -31.84 18.51 10.70
C VAL A 611 -31.23 18.13 12.05
N GLN A 612 -31.66 17.01 12.65
CA GLN A 612 -31.15 16.49 13.94
C GLN A 612 -30.10 15.41 13.74
#